data_AF-A0A820FHZ8-F1
#
_entry.id   AF-A0A820FHZ8-F1
#
_cell.length_a   1.000
_cell.length_b   1.000
_cell.length_c   1.000
_cell.angle_alpha   90.00
_cell.angle_beta   90.00
_cell.angle_gamma   90.00
#
_symmetry.space_group_name_H-M   'P 1'
#
loop_
_entity.id
_entity.type
_entity.pdbx_description
1 polymer ?
#
loop_
_entity_poly.entity_id
_entity_poly.type
_entity_poly.pdbx_seq_one_letter_code
_entity_poly.pdbx_strand_id
1 'polypeptide(L)'
;LFPNQIFIKNLRHILEEFISTNDDDGELQFANEFNSEERKSIHKEAMKLHLTSNSYGRDGDRRIRITQKRNVDQLVDHLLTHGGKTARYELKAQTQPRPSYPTKSTQRSYAQMAPPPSQWTAPDACDDETL
;
A
#
# COMPACT_ATOMS: atom_id res chain seq x y z
N LEU A 1 16.89 -10.63 23.55
CA LEU A 1 18.26 -10.51 23.03
C LEU A 1 18.29 -9.26 22.15
N PHE A 2 19.26 -8.37 22.34
CA PHE A 2 19.34 -7.13 21.54
C PHE A 2 19.70 -7.48 20.09
N PRO A 3 19.21 -6.73 19.08
CA PRO A 3 19.65 -6.94 17.71
C PRO A 3 21.18 -6.77 17.66
N ASN A 4 21.85 -7.72 17.00
CA ASN A 4 23.30 -7.72 16.88
C ASN A 4 23.74 -6.37 16.25
N GLN A 5 24.59 -5.62 16.94
CA GLN A 5 25.03 -4.29 16.50
C GLN A 5 25.68 -4.33 15.10
N ILE A 6 26.32 -5.45 14.76
CA ILE A 6 26.91 -5.68 13.43
C ILE A 6 25.81 -5.74 12.36
N PHE A 7 24.71 -6.45 12.64
CA PHE A 7 23.58 -6.54 11.72
C PHE A 7 22.99 -5.16 11.42
N ILE A 8 22.74 -4.34 12.46
CA ILE A 8 22.18 -2.99 12.28
C ILE A 8 23.12 -2.09 11.47
N LYS A 9 24.42 -2.18 11.71
CA LYS A 9 25.42 -1.40 10.97
C LYS A 9 25.42 -1.79 9.48
N ASN A 10 25.44 -3.08 9.18
CA ASN A 10 25.43 -3.58 7.81
C ASN A 10 24.12 -3.25 7.09
N LEU A 11 22.98 -3.42 7.78
CA LEU A 11 21.67 -3.05 7.28
C LEU A 11 21.61 -1.57 6.88
N ARG A 12 22.10 -0.68 7.75
CA ARG A 12 22.14 0.75 7.44
C ARG A 12 22.98 1.04 6.19
N HIS A 13 24.16 0.43 6.09
CA HIS A 13 25.03 0.61 4.93
C HIS A 13 24.34 0.20 3.62
N ILE A 14 23.68 -0.96 3.60
CA ILE A 14 22.92 -1.44 2.42
C ILE A 14 21.78 -0.47 2.06
N LEU A 15 21.07 0.06 3.05
CA LEU A 15 19.98 1.01 2.79
C LEU A 15 20.50 2.36 2.28
N GLU A 16 21.62 2.84 2.79
CA GLU A 16 22.28 4.07 2.32
C GLU A 16 22.82 3.90 0.89
N GLU A 17 23.42 2.75 0.57
CA GLU A 17 23.85 2.40 -0.78
C GLU A 17 22.66 2.37 -1.73
N PHE A 18 21.56 1.71 -1.36
CA PHE A 18 20.32 1.69 -2.12
C PHE A 18 19.78 3.11 -2.38
N ILE A 19 19.89 4.01 -1.40
CA ILE A 19 19.51 5.42 -1.59
C ILE A 19 20.43 6.10 -2.60
N SER A 20 21.74 5.86 -2.51
CA SER A 20 22.74 6.52 -3.37
C SER A 20 22.63 6.15 -4.84
N THR A 21 22.13 4.95 -5.18
CA THR A 21 21.90 4.52 -6.56
C THR A 21 20.89 5.44 -7.26
N ASN A 22 20.00 6.10 -6.50
CA ASN A 22 18.94 6.98 -6.99
C ASN A 22 18.10 6.35 -8.13
N ASP A 23 17.98 5.01 -8.10
CA ASP A 23 17.05 4.30 -8.97
C ASP A 23 15.66 4.45 -8.39
N ASP A 24 14.99 5.45 -8.94
CA ASP A 24 13.68 5.88 -8.54
C ASP A 24 12.69 4.70 -8.58
N ASP A 25 12.73 3.87 -9.64
CA ASP A 25 11.81 2.74 -9.82
C ASP A 25 12.33 1.43 -9.19
N GLY A 26 13.56 1.46 -8.69
CA GLY A 26 14.23 0.34 -8.06
C GLY A 26 13.56 -0.13 -6.77
N GLU A 27 13.75 -1.41 -6.48
CA GLU A 27 13.33 -2.01 -5.21
C GLU A 27 14.42 -2.89 -4.62
N LEU A 28 14.58 -2.81 -3.31
CA LEU A 28 15.45 -3.69 -2.54
C LEU A 28 14.60 -4.79 -1.90
N GLN A 29 14.88 -6.05 -2.23
CA GLN A 29 14.20 -7.21 -1.65
C GLN A 29 15.12 -7.94 -0.68
N PHE A 30 14.68 -8.10 0.57
CA PHE A 30 15.29 -8.99 1.54
C PHE A 30 14.69 -10.40 1.43
N ALA A 31 15.56 -11.41 1.58
CA ALA A 31 15.19 -12.82 1.59
C ALA A 31 14.17 -13.16 2.71
N ASN A 32 13.60 -14.36 2.65
CA ASN A 32 12.65 -14.86 3.66
C ASN A 32 13.32 -15.37 4.94
N GLU A 33 14.65 -15.54 4.94
CA GLU A 33 15.44 -16.15 6.01
C GLU A 33 15.55 -15.30 7.30
N PHE A 34 15.10 -14.05 7.27
CA PHE A 34 15.13 -13.18 8.45
C PHE A 34 14.07 -13.57 9.48
N ASN A 35 14.47 -13.60 10.74
CA ASN A 35 13.56 -13.82 11.86
C ASN A 35 12.71 -12.57 12.17
N SER A 36 11.70 -12.71 13.04
CA SER A 36 10.76 -11.62 13.37
C SER A 36 11.45 -10.36 13.93
N GLU A 37 12.54 -10.52 14.69
CA GLU A 37 13.26 -9.40 15.32
C GLU A 37 14.14 -8.64 14.31
N GLU A 38 14.82 -9.37 13.42
CA GLU A 38 15.57 -8.80 12.30
C GLU A 38 14.64 -8.05 11.36
N ARG A 39 13.47 -8.63 11.05
CA ARG A 39 12.43 -7.98 10.24
C ARG A 39 11.97 -6.65 10.86
N LYS A 40 11.72 -6.63 12.17
CA LYS A 40 11.41 -5.38 12.89
C LYS A 40 12.54 -4.35 12.77
N SER A 41 13.79 -4.81 12.83
CA SER A 41 14.96 -3.94 12.69
C SER A 41 15.09 -3.37 11.27
N ILE A 42 14.85 -4.18 10.23
CA ILE A 42 14.79 -3.75 8.82
C ILE A 42 13.74 -2.65 8.65
N HIS A 43 12.50 -2.90 9.10
CA HIS A 43 11.43 -1.91 9.04
C HIS A 43 11.79 -0.62 9.80
N LYS A 44 12.40 -0.74 10.98
CA LYS A 44 12.78 0.40 11.82
C LYS A 44 13.88 1.26 11.18
N GLU A 45 14.93 0.66 10.63
CA GLU A 45 16.00 1.42 9.97
C GLU A 45 15.53 2.02 8.64
N ALA A 46 14.74 1.29 7.84
CA ALA A 46 14.14 1.82 6.62
C ALA A 46 13.28 3.07 6.91
N MET A 47 12.45 3.01 7.96
CA MET A 47 11.61 4.14 8.37
C MET A 47 12.45 5.36 8.80
N LYS A 48 13.58 5.17 9.50
CA LYS A 48 14.49 6.26 9.89
C LYS A 48 15.11 6.95 8.68
N LEU A 49 15.34 6.21 7.61
CA LEU A 49 15.86 6.72 6.34
C LEU A 49 14.75 7.20 5.40
N HIS A 50 13.51 7.35 5.89
CA HIS A 50 12.34 7.79 5.13
C HIS A 50 11.97 6.89 3.94
N LEU A 51 12.39 5.63 3.96
CA LEU A 51 12.02 4.63 2.95
C LEU A 51 10.66 4.00 3.26
N THR A 52 10.02 3.48 2.22
CA THR A 52 8.81 2.66 2.37
C THR A 52 9.21 1.21 2.51
N SER A 53 8.68 0.53 3.52
CA SER A 53 8.95 -0.89 3.77
C SER A 53 7.65 -1.69 3.76
N ASN A 54 7.56 -2.74 2.96
CA ASN A 54 6.39 -3.60 2.90
C ASN A 54 6.79 -5.08 3.01
N SER A 55 6.11 -5.80 3.90
CA SER A 55 6.21 -7.26 3.95
C SER A 55 5.19 -7.85 2.99
N TYR A 56 5.62 -8.75 2.10
CA TYR A 56 4.75 -9.38 1.10
C TYR A 56 5.07 -10.87 0.96
N GLY A 57 4.15 -11.62 0.37
CA GLY A 57 4.21 -13.09 0.32
C GLY A 57 3.47 -13.75 1.47
N ARG A 58 3.29 -15.08 1.38
CA ARG A 58 2.63 -15.91 2.40
C ARG A 58 3.66 -16.76 3.12
N ASP A 59 3.51 -16.87 4.44
CA ASP A 59 4.27 -17.75 5.34
C ASP A 59 5.77 -17.88 5.01
N GLY A 60 6.22 -19.07 4.60
CA GLY A 60 7.61 -19.40 4.32
C GLY A 60 8.27 -18.57 3.21
N ASP A 61 7.50 -17.92 2.35
CA ASP A 61 8.02 -17.05 1.28
C ASP A 61 7.90 -15.56 1.61
N ARG A 62 7.59 -15.20 2.87
CA ARG A 62 7.40 -13.81 3.25
C ARG A 62 8.71 -13.04 3.09
N ARG A 63 8.74 -12.06 2.20
CA ARG A 63 9.89 -11.18 1.93
C ARG A 63 9.61 -9.78 2.44
N ILE A 64 10.67 -8.99 2.60
CA ILE A 64 10.54 -7.54 2.85
C ILE A 64 11.02 -6.82 1.60
N ARG A 65 10.17 -5.95 1.07
CA ARG A 65 10.50 -5.02 0.00
C ARG A 65 10.69 -3.63 0.58
N ILE A 66 11.78 -2.98 0.21
CA ILE A 66 12.06 -1.58 0.51
C ILE A 66 12.04 -0.79 -0.80
N THR A 67 11.37 0.36 -0.78
CA THR A 67 11.26 1.25 -1.94
C THR A 67 11.46 2.69 -1.50
N GLN A 68 11.96 3.52 -2.41
CA GLN A 68 11.99 4.97 -2.19
C GLN A 68 10.59 5.53 -1.96
N LYS A 69 10.50 6.55 -1.12
CA LYS A 69 9.23 7.25 -0.89
C LYS A 69 9.14 8.42 -1.88
N ARG A 70 8.16 8.38 -2.77
CA ARG A 70 7.85 9.50 -3.67
C ARG A 70 6.56 10.21 -3.24
N ASN A 71 6.55 11.52 -3.37
CA ASN A 71 5.30 12.27 -3.34
C ASN A 71 4.47 11.94 -4.61
N VAL A 72 3.15 11.98 -4.51
CA VAL A 72 2.24 11.79 -5.64
C VAL A 72 2.58 12.77 -6.78
N ASP A 73 2.86 14.03 -6.45
CA ASP A 73 3.22 15.05 -7.45
C ASP A 73 4.51 14.66 -8.20
N GLN A 74 5.55 14.26 -7.46
CA GLN A 74 6.81 13.79 -8.04
C GLN A 74 6.62 12.53 -8.90
N LEU A 75 5.75 11.61 -8.47
CA LEU A 75 5.44 10.41 -9.24
C LEU A 75 4.71 10.76 -10.54
N VAL A 76 3.76 11.69 -10.50
CA VAL A 76 3.04 12.15 -11.69
C VAL A 76 4.00 12.86 -12.65
N ASP A 77 4.83 13.78 -12.17
CA ASP A 77 5.82 14.49 -12.98
C ASP A 77 6.81 13.52 -13.64
N HIS A 78 7.29 12.53 -12.88
CA HIS A 78 8.13 11.48 -13.39
C HIS A 78 7.41 10.64 -14.46
N LEU A 79 6.17 10.21 -14.21
CA LEU A 79 5.38 9.47 -15.20
C LEU A 79 5.16 10.28 -16.48
N LEU A 80 4.83 11.55 -16.37
CA LEU A 80 4.64 12.43 -17.52
C LEU A 80 5.93 12.58 -18.34
N THR A 81 7.08 12.68 -17.67
CA THR A 81 8.41 12.76 -18.30
C THR A 81 8.76 11.46 -19.03
N HIS A 82 8.33 10.30 -18.52
CA HIS A 82 8.57 8.98 -19.11
C HIS A 82 7.45 8.49 -20.05
N GLY A 83 6.61 9.39 -20.57
CA GLY A 83 5.58 9.04 -21.57
C GLY A 83 4.35 8.36 -20.98
N GLY A 84 4.05 8.62 -19.70
CA GLY A 84 2.87 8.15 -18.98
C GLY A 84 3.02 6.76 -18.37
N LYS A 85 4.19 6.12 -18.43
CA LYS A 85 4.42 4.79 -17.86
C LYS A 85 5.86 4.57 -17.39
N THR A 86 6.01 3.78 -16.35
CA THR A 86 7.29 3.21 -15.90
C THR A 86 7.15 1.69 -15.73
N ALA A 87 8.21 1.02 -15.26
CA ALA A 87 8.14 -0.41 -14.93
C ALA A 87 7.06 -0.73 -13.88
N ARG A 88 6.71 0.25 -13.03
CA ARG A 88 5.83 0.03 -11.87
C ARG A 88 4.50 0.77 -11.96
N TYR A 89 4.44 1.90 -12.65
CA TYR A 89 3.26 2.76 -12.66
C TYR A 89 2.84 3.11 -14.10
N GLU A 90 1.55 3.26 -14.33
CA GLU A 90 0.98 3.71 -15.60
C GLU A 90 -0.10 4.75 -15.31
N LEU A 91 -0.03 5.89 -16.01
CA LEU A 91 -1.02 6.95 -15.93
C LEU A 91 -2.23 6.57 -16.77
N LYS A 92 -3.39 6.36 -16.12
CA LYS A 92 -4.64 6.09 -16.80
C LYS A 92 -5.55 7.31 -16.80
N ALA A 93 -6.10 7.64 -17.97
CA ALA A 93 -7.17 8.62 -18.07
C ALA A 93 -8.39 8.14 -17.25
N GLN A 94 -9.04 9.05 -16.53
CA GLN A 94 -10.27 8.74 -15.83
C GLN A 94 -11.34 8.35 -16.86
N THR A 95 -11.62 7.04 -16.99
CA THR A 95 -12.61 6.52 -17.93
C THR A 95 -14.06 6.69 -17.42
N GLN A 96 -14.23 7.17 -16.18
CA GLN A 96 -15.53 7.36 -15.56
C GLN A 96 -15.69 8.83 -15.15
N PRO A 97 -16.79 9.50 -15.50
CA PRO A 97 -17.11 10.79 -14.90
C PRO A 97 -17.21 10.61 -13.39
N ARG A 98 -16.67 11.59 -12.65
CA ARG A 98 -16.71 11.60 -11.18
C ARG A 98 -18.15 11.30 -10.74
N PRO A 99 -18.41 10.23 -9.95
CA PRO A 99 -19.76 9.93 -9.52
C PRO A 99 -20.31 11.15 -8.79
N SER A 100 -21.41 11.70 -9.31
CA SER A 100 -22.10 12.82 -8.69
C SER A 100 -22.76 12.32 -7.41
N TYR A 101 -22.05 12.43 -6.29
CA TYR A 101 -22.69 12.22 -5.00
C TYR A 101 -23.75 13.33 -4.82
N PRO A 102 -25.01 12.96 -4.50
CA PRO A 102 -26.04 13.96 -4.27
C PRO A 102 -25.58 14.86 -3.11
N THR A 103 -25.58 16.17 -3.36
CA THR A 103 -25.30 17.14 -2.31
C THR A 103 -26.36 17.02 -1.22
N LYS A 104 -26.04 17.41 0.02
CA LYS A 104 -26.97 17.36 1.17
C LYS A 104 -28.32 18.05 0.89
N SER A 105 -28.40 18.96 -0.09
CA SER A 105 -29.65 19.59 -0.52
C SER A 105 -30.59 18.62 -1.26
N THR A 106 -30.04 17.67 -2.03
CA THR A 106 -30.80 16.70 -2.83
C THR A 106 -31.33 15.54 -1.98
N GLN A 107 -30.69 15.23 -0.85
CA GLN A 107 -31.14 14.18 0.08
C GLN A 107 -32.54 14.48 0.68
N ARG A 108 -32.92 15.76 0.80
CA ARG A 108 -34.21 16.16 1.39
C ARG A 108 -35.40 15.96 0.46
N SER A 109 -35.19 15.93 -0.86
CA SER A 109 -36.26 15.69 -1.84
C SER A 109 -36.54 14.19 -2.02
N TYR A 110 -35.52 13.33 -2.00
CA TYR A 110 -35.71 11.88 -2.12
C TYR A 110 -36.42 11.26 -0.90
N ALA A 111 -36.23 11.82 0.30
CA ALA A 111 -36.93 11.38 1.50
C ALA A 111 -38.45 11.67 1.47
N GLN A 112 -38.91 12.57 0.60
CA GLN A 112 -40.32 12.94 0.47
C GLN A 112 -41.03 12.23 -0.70
N MET A 113 -40.28 11.49 -1.53
CA MET A 113 -40.81 10.79 -2.71
C MET A 113 -40.63 9.27 -2.62
N ALA A 114 -40.13 8.73 -1.51
CA ALA A 114 -40.01 7.29 -1.33
C ALA A 114 -41.41 6.67 -1.14
N PRO A 115 -41.86 5.73 -2.00
CA PRO A 115 -43.00 4.88 -1.65
C PRO A 115 -42.66 4.06 -0.41
N PRO A 116 -43.65 3.66 0.41
CA PRO A 116 -43.41 2.83 1.59
C PRO A 116 -42.65 1.56 1.18
N PRO A 117 -41.72 1.05 2.01
CA PRO A 117 -40.97 -0.14 1.67
C PRO A 117 -41.90 -1.34 1.56
N SER A 118 -42.25 -1.70 0.33
CA SER A 118 -42.79 -3.00 -0.01
C SER A 118 -41.71 -4.04 0.29
N GLN A 119 -41.83 -4.67 1.46
CA GLN A 119 -41.25 -5.96 1.86
C GLN A 119 -39.90 -6.32 1.20
N TRP A 120 -38.82 -5.76 1.75
CA TRP A 120 -37.52 -6.43 1.65
C TRP A 120 -37.54 -7.59 2.65
N THR A 121 -37.82 -8.80 2.19
CA THR A 121 -37.46 -10.00 2.94
C THR A 121 -35.93 -10.06 2.97
N ALA A 122 -35.36 -9.94 4.18
CA ALA A 122 -33.94 -10.21 4.38
C ALA A 122 -33.64 -11.65 3.95
N PRO A 123 -32.53 -11.92 3.24
CA PRO A 123 -32.02 -13.29 3.17
C PRO A 123 -31.71 -13.73 4.60
N ASP A 124 -32.23 -14.90 4.96
CA ASP A 124 -32.17 -15.45 6.30
C ASP A 124 -30.75 -15.44 6.87
N ALA A 125 -30.73 -15.17 8.17
CA ALA A 125 -29.55 -15.16 9.01
C ALA A 125 -28.80 -16.49 8.92
N CYS A 126 -27.50 -16.43 9.22
CA CYS A 126 -26.64 -17.58 9.49
C CYS A 126 -27.38 -18.66 10.28
N ASP A 127 -27.53 -19.84 9.68
CA ASP A 127 -27.65 -21.08 10.44
C ASP A 127 -26.24 -21.47 10.92
N ASP A 128 -26.02 -21.19 12.20
CA ASP A 128 -25.13 -21.91 13.10
C ASP A 128 -25.78 -23.28 13.45
N GLU A 129 -24.95 -24.30 13.72
CA GLU A 129 -25.29 -25.70 14.04
C GLU A 129 -25.67 -26.61 12.83
N THR A 130 -25.09 -27.79 12.58
CA THR A 130 -24.49 -28.79 13.48
C THR A 130 -23.72 -29.88 12.69
N LEU A 131 -22.83 -30.56 13.42
CA LEU A 131 -22.15 -31.86 13.21
C LEU A 131 -20.82 -31.91 12.44
#